data_AF-A0A0K9YMS6-F1
#
_entry.id   AF-A0A0K9YMS6-F1
#
_cell.length_a   1.000
_cell.length_b   1.000
_cell.length_c   1.000
_cell.angle_alpha   90.00
_cell.angle_beta   90.00
_cell.angle_gamma   90.00
#
_symmetry.space_group_name_H-M   'P 1'
#
loop_
_entity.id
_entity.type
_entity.pdbx_description
1 polymer ?
#
loop_
_entity_poly.entity_id
_entity_poly.type
_entity_poly.pdbx_seq_one_letter_code
_entity_poly.pdbx_strand_id
1 'polypeptide(L)' 'MATERKPVCFNVNDPLEKEMWEISKTLNFSAWAKGHLKPIALARIAERHANKELKRVGVPVPVRRVVAADAPST' A
#
# COMPACT_ATOMS: atom_id res chain seq x y z
N MET A 1 -13.75 -6.38 6.10
CA MET A 1 -14.87 -7.22 5.64
C MET A 1 -14.64 -7.55 4.18
N ALA A 2 -14.36 -8.80 3.84
CA ALA A 2 -14.25 -9.22 2.44
C ALA A 2 -15.67 -9.48 1.93
N THR A 3 -16.23 -8.55 1.16
CA THR A 3 -17.46 -8.80 0.42
C THR A 3 -17.20 -9.94 -0.56
N GLU A 4 -17.86 -11.09 -0.36
CA GLU A 4 -17.82 -12.19 -1.32
C GLU A 4 -18.30 -11.66 -2.67
N ARG A 5 -17.39 -11.67 -3.65
CA ARG A 5 -17.71 -11.25 -5.02
C ARG A 5 -18.51 -12.38 -5.65
N LYS A 6 -19.71 -12.07 -6.13
CA LYS A 6 -20.48 -13.02 -6.95
C LYS A 6 -19.63 -13.44 -8.17
N PRO A 7 -19.60 -14.73 -8.52
CA PRO A 7 -18.92 -15.17 -9.72
C PRO A 7 -19.56 -14.53 -10.95
N VAL A 8 -18.74 -14.15 -11.93
CA VAL A 8 -19.22 -13.68 -13.24
C VAL A 8 -19.57 -14.93 -14.06
N CYS A 9 -20.83 -15.02 -14.50
CA CYS A 9 -21.33 -16.12 -15.32
C CYS A 9 -21.59 -15.64 -16.74
N PHE A 10 -21.21 -16.43 -17.74
CA PHE A 10 -21.49 -16.18 -19.16
C PHE A 10 -22.55 -17.19 -19.66
N ASN A 11 -23.50 -16.73 -20.45
CA ASN A 11 -24.46 -17.55 -21.17
C ASN A 11 -23.85 -18.05 -22.49
N VAL A 12 -23.32 -19.27 -22.49
CA VAL A 12 -22.66 -19.88 -23.66
C VAL A 12 -23.59 -20.22 -24.83
N ASN A 13 -24.90 -20.08 -24.66
CA ASN A 13 -25.87 -20.25 -25.74
C ASN A 13 -26.00 -18.97 -26.60
N ASP A 14 -25.61 -17.82 -26.07
CA ASP A 14 -25.53 -16.58 -26.82
C ASP A 14 -24.16 -16.50 -27.54
N PRO A 15 -24.12 -16.28 -28.87
CA PRO A 15 -22.86 -16.25 -29.62
C PRO A 15 -21.86 -15.19 -29.13
N LEU A 16 -22.35 -14.01 -28.75
CA LEU A 16 -21.50 -12.91 -28.28
C LEU A 16 -20.92 -13.22 -26.90
N GLU A 17 -21.74 -13.69 -25.97
CA GLU A 17 -21.26 -14.06 -24.64
C GLU A 17 -20.29 -15.26 -24.68
N LYS A 18 -20.47 -16.18 -25.63
CA LYS A 18 -19.53 -17.28 -25.88
C LYS A 18 -18.16 -16.77 -26.34
N GLU A 19 -18.11 -15.82 -27.27
CA GLU A 19 -16.85 -15.20 -27.71
C GLU A 19 -16.16 -14.46 -26.56
N MET A 20 -16.93 -13.70 -25.77
CA MET A 20 -16.41 -13.03 -24.58
C MET A 20 -15.86 -14.01 -23.54
N TRP A 21 -16.52 -15.14 -23.34
CA TRP A 21 -16.04 -16.19 -22.45
C TRP A 21 -14.71 -16.77 -22.93
N GLU A 22 -14.54 -17.05 -24.23
CA GLU A 22 -13.27 -17.53 -24.76
C GLU A 22 -12.14 -16.50 -24.63
N ILE A 23 -12.43 -15.22 -24.90
CA ILE A 23 -11.47 -14.13 -24.67
C ILE A 23 -11.09 -14.06 -23.19
N SER A 24 -12.06 -14.20 -22.28
CA SER A 24 -11.80 -14.12 -20.84
C SER A 24 -10.78 -15.16 -20.34
N LYS A 25 -10.72 -16.35 -20.95
CA LYS A 25 -9.73 -17.39 -20.61
C LYS A 25 -8.31 -16.99 -20.98
N THR A 26 -8.15 -16.15 -22.00
CA THR A 26 -6.84 -15.63 -22.42
C THR A 26 -6.36 -14.48 -21.54
N LEU A 27 -7.27 -13.83 -20.80
CA LEU A 27 -6.96 -12.71 -19.93
C LEU A 27 -6.39 -13.19 -18.59
N ASN A 28 -5.07 -13.31 -18.51
CA ASN A 28 -4.40 -13.56 -17.25
C ASN A 28 -4.18 -12.25 -16.47
N PHE A 29 -5.27 -11.71 -15.88
CA PHE A 29 -5.21 -10.51 -15.05
C PHE A 29 -4.18 -10.63 -13.93
N SER A 30 -4.06 -11.82 -13.33
CA SER A 30 -3.10 -12.14 -12.28
C SER A 30 -1.64 -11.96 -12.73
N ALA A 31 -1.31 -12.43 -13.93
CA ALA A 31 0.03 -12.27 -14.51
C ALA A 31 0.31 -10.82 -14.88
N TRP A 32 -0.65 -10.14 -15.51
CA TRP A 32 -0.51 -8.73 -15.85
C TRP A 32 -0.30 -7.86 -14.59
N ALA A 33 -1.11 -8.07 -13.56
CA ALA A 33 -0.99 -7.39 -12.27
C ALA A 33 0.34 -7.68 -11.58
N LYS A 34 0.82 -8.94 -11.60
CA LYS A 34 2.14 -9.28 -11.08
C LYS A 34 3.28 -8.62 -11.86
N GLY A 35 3.15 -8.46 -13.18
CA GLY A 35 4.15 -7.80 -14.01
C GLY A 35 4.23 -6.29 -13.78
N HIS A 36 3.07 -5.62 -13.66
CA HIS A 36 3.00 -4.16 -13.69
C HIS A 36 2.75 -3.52 -12.32
N LEU A 37 1.90 -4.10 -11.48
CA LEU A 37 1.55 -3.51 -10.18
C LEU A 37 2.55 -3.88 -9.08
N LYS A 38 3.17 -5.08 -9.14
CA LYS A 38 4.15 -5.52 -8.14
C LYS A 38 5.38 -4.60 -8.07
N PRO A 39 6.04 -4.20 -9.17
CA PRO A 39 7.19 -3.30 -9.10
C PRO A 39 6.82 -1.93 -8.51
N ILE A 40 5.66 -1.37 -8.88
CA ILE A 40 5.18 -0.08 -8.38
C ILE A 40 4.91 -0.14 -6.87
N ALA A 41 4.28 -1.22 -6.40
CA ALA A 41 4.03 -1.44 -4.98
C ALA A 41 5.34 -1.56 -4.20
N LEU A 42 6.33 -2.31 -4.73
CA LEU A 42 7.63 -2.47 -4.10
C LEU A 42 8.42 -1.15 -4.04
N ALA A 43 8.39 -0.34 -5.11
CA ALA A 43 9.02 0.98 -5.13
C ALA A 43 8.45 1.90 -4.03
N ARG A 44 7.12 1.96 -3.91
CA ARG A 44 6.44 2.72 -2.84
C ARG A 44 6.78 2.21 -1.43
N ILE A 45 6.97 0.91 -1.25
CA ILE A 45 7.38 0.33 0.04
C ILE A 45 8.83 0.70 0.36
N ALA A 46 9.73 0.65 -0.63
CA ALA A 46 11.13 1.03 -0.47
C ALA A 46 11.28 2.51 -0.08
N GLU A 47 10.53 3.41 -0.73
CA GLU A 47 10.50 4.85 -0.39
C GLU A 47 10.05 5.11 1.06
N ARG A 48 9.06 4.35 1.55
CA ARG A 48 8.60 4.44 2.94
C ARG A 48 9.67 3.96 3.91
N HIS A 49 10.38 2.88 3.59
CA HIS A 49 11.48 2.39 4.42
C HIS A 49 12.65 3.38 4.48
N ALA A 50 13.07 3.95 3.35
CA ALA A 50 14.13 4.95 3.30
C ALA A 50 13.79 6.20 4.14
N ASN A 51 12.56 6.70 4.05
CA ASN A 51 12.10 7.82 4.86
C ASN A 51 12.00 7.50 6.37
N LYS A 52 11.72 6.24 6.73
CA LYS A 52 11.65 5.82 8.13
C LYS A 52 13.04 5.72 8.77
N GLU A 53 14.04 5.29 8.02
CA GLU A 53 15.44 5.25 8.45
C GLU A 53 16.02 6.67 8.61
N LEU A 54 15.72 7.59 7.68
CA LEU A 54 16.12 9.00 7.80
C LEU A 54 15.56 9.69 9.05
N LYS A 55 14.34 9.33 9.48
CA LYS A 55 13.72 9.87 10.70
C LYS A 55 14.27 9.28 12.01
N ARG A 56 15.08 8.22 11.96
CA ARG A 56 15.74 7.63 13.14
C ARG A 56 17.06 8.29 13.49
N VAL A 57 17.64 9.08 12.59
CA VAL A 57 18.81 9.92 12.88
C VAL A 57 18.32 11.21 13.54
N GLY A 58 17.85 11.10 14.78
CA GLY A 58 17.51 12.25 15.60
C GLY A 58 18.78 13.03 15.95
N VAL A 59 18.90 14.26 15.46
CA VAL A 59 19.91 15.20 15.94
C VAL A 59 19.71 15.37 17.46
N PRO A 60 20.74 15.17 18.31
CA PRO A 60 20.59 15.36 19.75
C PRO A 60 20.15 16.79 20.02
N VAL A 61 18.92 16.98 20.50
CA VAL A 61 18.43 18.29 20.92
C VAL A 61 19.06 18.59 22.29
N PRO A 62 19.87 19.65 22.44
CA PRO A 62 20.44 19.99 23.73
C PRO A 62 19.32 20.43 24.67
N VAL A 63 19.03 19.63 25.69
CA VAL A 63 18.06 20.00 26.72
C VAL A 63 18.72 21.03 27.65
N ARG A 64 18.38 22.31 27.48
CA ARG A 64 18.72 23.35 28.48
C ARG A 64 17.95 23.03 29.76
N ARG A 65 18.67 22.68 30.83
CA ARG A 65 18.08 22.59 32.18
C ARG A 65 17.61 23.98 32.60
N VAL A 66 16.31 24.15 32.77
CA VAL A 66 15.74 25.31 33.45
C VAL A 66 16.07 25.16 34.92
N VAL A 67 16.91 26.05 35.46
CA VAL A 67 17.14 26.17 36.90
C VAL A 67 15.85 26.71 37.50
N ALA A 68 15.24 25.94 38.41
CA ALA A 68 14.10 26.40 39.19
C ALA A 68 14.57 27.62 40.01
N ALA A 69 13.91 28.76 39.82
CA ALA A 69 14.08 29.89 40.70
C ALA A 69 13.45 29.52 42.04
N ASP A 70 14.29 29.19 43.02
CA ASP A 70 13.89 29.16 44.43
C ASP A 70 13.40 30.57 44.80
N ALA A 71 12.08 30.69 44.98
CA ALA A 71 11.53 31.60 45.99
C ALA A 71 11.27 30.72 47.22
N PRO A 72 11.76 31.10 48.41
CA PRO A 72 11.01 32.11 49.18
C PRO A 72 11.87 32.94 50.16
N SER A 73 11.38 34.11 50.55
CA SER A 73 11.38 34.53 51.97
C SER A 73 10.53 35.78 52.14
N THR A 74 9.47 35.60 52.94
CA THR A 74 8.86 36.51 53.93
C THR A 74 9.03 38.02 53.77
#